data_AF-A0A4Q3UU15-F1
#
_entry.id   AF-A0A4Q3UU15-F1
#
_cell.length_a   1.000
_cell.length_b   1.000
_cell.length_c   1.000
_cell.angle_alpha   90.00
_cell.angle_beta   90.00
_cell.angle_gamma   90.00
#
_symmetry.space_group_name_H-M   'P 1'
#
loop_
_entity.id
_entity.type
_entity.pdbx_description
1 polymer ?
#
loop_
_entity_poly.entity_id
_entity_poly.type
_entity_poly.pdbx_seq_one_letter_code
_entity_poly.pdbx_strand_id
1 'polypeptide(L)'
;MTQLVSTAPNAFPALVLNADFRPLSYYPLSLWPWQEVVKSVFLERVDVVAEYDQFVHSPSLTMKLPSVIALREFVKQDRQPAFTRFNVFLRDGFKCTYCGSHEDLTFDHLIPRSKGGRTSWE
;
A
#
# COMPACT_ATOMS: atom_id res chain seq x y z
N MET A 1 -5.27 20.95 31.81
CA MET A 1 -5.23 19.49 31.59
C MET A 1 -4.96 19.26 30.11
N THR A 2 -3.68 19.33 29.72
CA THR A 2 -3.26 19.09 28.34
C THR A 2 -2.94 17.61 28.24
N GLN A 3 -3.86 16.83 27.69
CA GLN A 3 -3.59 15.41 27.42
C GLN A 3 -2.44 15.34 26.41
N LEU A 4 -1.29 14.88 26.89
CA LEU A 4 -0.25 14.31 26.05
C LEU A 4 -0.85 13.04 25.45
N VAL A 5 -1.45 13.16 24.26
CA VAL A 5 -1.83 12.00 23.46
C VAL A 5 -0.52 11.35 23.03
N SER A 6 -0.11 10.30 23.75
CA SER A 6 1.03 9.46 23.40
C SER A 6 0.65 8.58 22.21
N THR A 7 0.34 9.18 21.07
CA THR A 7 0.22 8.43 19.82
C THR A 7 1.62 8.00 19.42
N ALA A 8 1.80 6.70 19.18
CA ALA A 8 3.07 6.17 18.67
C ALA A 8 3.55 7.02 17.47
N PRO A 9 4.86 7.21 17.28
CA PRO A 9 5.41 8.06 16.22
C PRO A 9 4.93 7.70 14.79
N ASN A 10 4.33 6.53 14.61
CA ASN A 10 3.73 6.02 13.37
C ASN A 10 2.19 6.05 13.32
N ALA A 11 1.49 6.81 14.18
CA ALA A 11 0.02 6.78 14.26
C ALA A 11 -0.71 7.36 13.05
N PHE A 12 -0.02 8.03 12.14
CA PHE A 12 -0.59 8.72 10.98
C PHE A 12 0.12 8.33 9.68
N PRO A 13 0.12 7.06 9.28
CA PRO A 13 0.80 6.64 8.05
C PRO A 13 0.09 7.22 6.82
N ALA A 14 0.83 7.84 5.89
CA ALA A 14 0.24 8.30 4.65
C ALA A 14 0.32 7.22 3.56
N LEU A 15 -0.76 7.07 2.80
CA LEU A 15 -0.77 6.25 1.59
C LEU A 15 0.02 6.94 0.49
N VAL A 16 0.93 6.22 -0.14
CA VAL A 16 1.75 6.70 -1.25
C VAL A 16 1.24 6.12 -2.55
N LEU A 17 0.79 7.02 -3.42
CA LEU A 17 0.36 6.74 -4.78
C LEU A 17 1.48 7.09 -5.75
N ASN A 18 1.49 6.40 -6.87
CA ASN A 18 2.31 6.77 -8.01
C ASN A 18 1.73 8.02 -8.71
N ALA A 19 2.44 8.54 -9.71
CA ALA A 19 2.02 9.76 -10.44
C ALA A 19 0.70 9.60 -11.23
N ASP A 20 0.25 8.37 -11.45
CA ASP A 20 -1.05 8.05 -12.06
C ASP A 20 -2.16 7.83 -11.02
N PHE A 21 -1.91 8.20 -9.75
CA PHE A 21 -2.82 8.04 -8.61
C PHE A 21 -3.19 6.58 -8.29
N ARG A 22 -2.42 5.60 -8.79
CA ARG A 22 -2.56 4.20 -8.40
C ARG A 22 -1.63 3.86 -7.24
N PRO A 23 -1.99 2.88 -6.38
CA PRO A 23 -1.12 2.45 -5.28
C PRO A 23 0.25 2.03 -5.80
N LEU A 24 1.31 2.57 -5.20
CA LEU A 24 2.68 2.24 -5.58
C LEU A 24 3.03 0.77 -5.28
N SER A 25 2.41 0.19 -4.25
CA SER A 25 2.47 -1.23 -3.91
C SER A 25 1.14 -1.66 -3.31
N TYR A 26 0.67 -2.85 -3.72
CA TYR A 26 -0.62 -3.37 -3.29
C TYR A 26 -0.52 -4.15 -1.96
N TYR A 27 0.58 -4.90 -1.75
CA TYR A 27 0.82 -5.58 -0.48
C TYR A 27 2.33 -5.76 -0.19
N PRO A 28 2.84 -5.24 0.95
CA PRO A 28 2.14 -4.32 1.85
C PRO A 28 1.77 -3.04 1.10
N LEU A 29 0.68 -2.39 1.52
CA LEU A 29 0.33 -1.07 0.98
C LEU A 29 1.53 -0.13 1.15
N SER A 30 1.82 0.68 0.14
CA SER A 30 2.87 1.70 0.23
C SER A 30 2.47 2.77 1.24
N LEU A 31 2.87 2.57 2.49
CA LEU A 31 2.64 3.50 3.58
C LEU A 31 3.96 4.15 4.00
N TRP A 32 3.96 5.47 4.13
CA TRP A 32 5.10 6.21 4.66
C TRP A 32 4.76 6.80 6.04
N PRO A 33 5.73 6.84 6.97
CA PRO A 33 5.58 7.62 8.20
C PRO A 33 5.34 9.10 7.87
N TRP A 34 4.48 9.76 8.65
CA TRP A 34 4.08 11.14 8.40
C TRP A 34 5.26 12.12 8.35
N GLN A 35 6.36 11.84 9.05
CA GLN A 35 7.57 12.67 9.04
C GLN A 35 8.24 12.70 7.66
N GLU A 36 8.36 11.55 7.00
CA GLU A 36 8.93 11.46 5.63
C GLU A 36 7.98 12.09 4.61
N VAL A 37 6.68 12.03 4.86
CA VAL A 37 5.65 12.66 4.04
C VAL A 37 5.75 14.17 4.12
N VAL A 38 5.78 14.75 5.34
CA VAL A 38 5.98 16.19 5.55
C VAL A 38 7.26 16.67 4.88
N LYS A 39 8.38 15.97 5.10
CA LYS A 39 9.65 16.27 4.43
C LYS A 39 9.52 16.26 2.91
N SER A 40 8.81 15.29 2.34
CA SER A 40 8.63 15.18 0.89
C SER A 40 7.74 16.28 0.32
N VAL A 41 6.74 16.74 1.07
CA VAL A 41 5.91 17.91 0.73
C VAL A 41 6.77 19.17 0.72
N PHE A 42 7.60 19.39 1.76
CA PHE A 42 8.52 20.53 1.82
C PHE A 42 9.57 20.54 0.71
N LEU A 43 10.04 19.36 0.29
CA LEU A 43 10.96 19.21 -0.82
C LEU A 43 10.27 19.25 -2.19
N GLU A 44 8.95 19.51 -2.23
CA GLU A 44 8.15 19.60 -3.45
C GLU A 44 8.23 18.34 -4.35
N ARG A 45 8.36 17.16 -3.73
CA ARG A 45 8.50 15.87 -4.44
C ARG A 45 7.18 15.15 -4.67
N VAL A 46 6.14 15.54 -3.93
CA VAL A 46 4.85 14.87 -3.88
C VAL A 46 3.73 15.90 -3.86
N ASP A 47 2.57 15.52 -4.36
CA ASP A 47 1.34 16.30 -4.25
C ASP A 47 0.43 15.70 -3.18
N VAL A 48 -0.19 16.56 -2.37
CA VAL A 48 -1.12 16.15 -1.30
C VAL A 48 -2.49 15.91 -1.91
N VAL A 49 -3.01 14.70 -1.71
CA VAL A 49 -4.32 14.27 -2.25
C VAL A 49 -5.39 14.33 -1.17
N ALA A 50 -5.05 13.93 0.05
CA ALA A 50 -5.91 14.02 1.20
C ALA A 50 -5.09 14.27 2.48
N GLU A 51 -5.78 14.77 3.49
CA GLU A 51 -5.19 15.21 4.76
C GLU A 51 -5.96 14.61 5.92
N TYR A 52 -5.29 14.46 7.05
CA TYR A 52 -5.91 14.28 8.35
C TYR A 52 -6.39 15.62 8.92
N ASP A 53 -7.20 15.58 9.98
CA ASP A 53 -7.60 16.77 10.73
C ASP A 53 -6.52 17.27 11.71
N GLN A 54 -5.44 16.51 11.88
CA GLN A 54 -4.28 16.90 12.69
C GLN A 54 -3.41 17.92 11.96
N PHE A 55 -2.79 18.80 12.75
CA PHE A 55 -1.89 19.83 12.26
C PHE A 55 -0.45 19.56 12.73
N VAL A 56 0.50 19.92 11.88
CA VAL A 56 1.92 20.00 12.20
C VAL A 56 2.32 21.47 12.21
N HIS A 57 3.09 21.85 13.24
CA HIS A 57 3.47 23.24 13.48
C HIS A 57 4.99 23.39 13.48
N SER A 58 5.44 24.50 12.91
CA SER A 58 6.74 25.12 13.15
C SER A 58 6.52 26.54 13.68
N PRO A 59 7.56 27.24 14.16
CA PRO A 59 7.42 28.63 14.60
C PRO A 59 6.84 29.58 13.53
N SER A 60 7.00 29.26 12.25
CA SER A 60 6.59 30.10 11.12
C SER A 60 5.54 29.48 10.20
N LEU A 61 5.19 28.21 10.39
CA LEU A 61 4.29 27.47 9.51
C LEU A 61 3.33 26.59 10.30
N THR A 62 2.08 26.54 9.86
CA THR A 62 1.12 25.52 10.27
C THR A 62 0.58 24.85 9.02
N MET A 63 0.60 23.52 8.99
CA MET A 63 0.07 22.72 7.88
C MET A 63 -0.78 21.57 8.41
N LYS A 64 -1.78 21.16 7.64
CA LYS A 64 -2.49 19.90 7.91
C LYS A 64 -1.59 18.72 7.60
N LEU A 65 -1.78 17.63 8.33
CA LEU A 65 -0.98 16.44 8.16
C LEU A 65 -1.48 15.64 6.96
N PRO A 66 -0.65 15.36 5.93
CA PRO A 66 -1.11 14.61 4.76
C PRO A 66 -1.39 13.15 5.11
N SER A 67 -2.51 12.63 4.60
CA SER A 67 -2.94 11.23 4.76
C SER A 67 -2.83 10.42 3.47
N VAL A 68 -2.85 11.09 2.32
CA VAL A 68 -2.60 10.48 1.00
C VAL A 68 -1.76 11.44 0.17
N ILE A 69 -0.68 10.92 -0.42
CA ILE A 69 0.21 11.67 -1.31
C ILE A 69 0.39 10.93 -2.65
N ALA A 70 0.63 11.69 -3.71
CA ALA A 70 1.01 11.17 -5.02
C ALA A 70 2.42 11.63 -5.38
N LEU A 71 3.25 10.73 -5.90
CA LEU A 71 4.56 11.08 -6.44
C LEU A 71 4.39 11.98 -7.67
N ARG A 72 5.25 12.99 -7.83
CA ARG A 72 5.25 13.82 -9.06
C ARG A 72 5.86 13.12 -10.26
N GLU A 73 6.79 12.21 -10.01
CA GLU A 73 7.45 11.42 -11.04
C GLU A 73 6.91 9.99 -11.05
N PHE A 74 6.64 9.48 -12.26
CA PHE A 74 6.14 8.13 -12.43
C PHE A 74 7.24 7.10 -12.14
N VAL A 75 6.98 6.21 -11.18
CA VAL A 75 7.85 5.08 -10.87
C VAL A 75 7.35 3.85 -11.62
N LYS A 76 8.12 3.38 -12.61
CA LYS A 76 7.79 2.15 -13.35
C LYS A 76 7.92 0.92 -12.44
N GLN A 77 6.80 0.22 -12.22
CA GLN A 77 6.78 -1.07 -11.54
C GLN A 77 7.01 -2.19 -12.56
N ASP A 78 8.26 -2.59 -12.79
CA ASP A 78 8.60 -3.60 -13.82
C ASP A 78 8.56 -5.05 -13.29
N ARG A 79 8.03 -5.26 -12.08
CA ARG A 79 8.04 -6.56 -11.43
C ARG A 79 6.67 -7.20 -11.58
N GLN A 80 6.61 -8.23 -12.43
CA GLN A 80 5.50 -9.17 -12.40
C GLN A 80 5.37 -9.73 -10.98
N PRO A 81 4.14 -9.88 -10.44
CA PRO A 81 3.95 -10.50 -9.14
C PRO A 81 4.67 -11.84 -9.10
N ALA A 82 5.40 -12.13 -8.02
CA ALA A 82 6.05 -13.43 -7.89
C ALA A 82 4.97 -14.52 -7.80
N PHE A 83 5.12 -15.64 -8.51
CA PHE A 83 4.17 -16.75 -8.43
C PHE A 83 4.35 -17.51 -7.10
N THR A 84 3.72 -17.00 -6.04
CA THR A 84 3.78 -17.55 -4.68
C THR A 84 2.37 -17.90 -4.20
N ARG A 85 2.27 -18.85 -3.26
CA ARG A 85 0.99 -19.20 -2.62
C ARG A 85 0.26 -17.96 -2.09
N PHE A 86 1.00 -17.04 -1.46
CA PHE A 86 0.45 -15.80 -0.95
C PHE A 86 -0.15 -14.93 -2.05
N ASN A 87 0.56 -14.70 -3.17
CA ASN A 87 0.05 -13.86 -4.25
C ASN A 87 -1.12 -14.48 -5.00
N VAL A 88 -1.18 -15.81 -5.10
CA VAL A 88 -2.34 -16.52 -5.65
C VAL A 88 -3.56 -16.34 -4.74
N PHE A 89 -3.38 -16.48 -3.43
CA PHE A 89 -4.46 -16.24 -2.47
C PHE A 89 -4.91 -14.77 -2.47
N LEU A 90 -3.98 -13.83 -2.61
CA LEU A 90 -4.29 -12.41 -2.73
C LEU A 90 -5.11 -12.11 -3.99
N ARG A 91 -4.76 -12.72 -5.14
CA ARG A 91 -5.55 -12.65 -6.39
C ARG A 91 -6.97 -13.17 -6.17
N ASP A 92 -7.09 -14.30 -5.48
CA ASP A 92 -8.38 -14.97 -5.25
C ASP A 92 -9.16 -14.36 -4.06
N GLY A 93 -8.67 -13.25 -3.48
CA GLY A 93 -9.33 -12.55 -2.37
C GLY A 93 -9.40 -13.37 -1.09
N PHE A 94 -8.43 -14.27 -0.88
CA PHE A 94 -8.40 -15.26 0.20
C PHE A 94 -9.69 -16.08 0.29
N LYS A 95 -10.21 -16.48 -0.87
CA LYS A 95 -11.40 -17.33 -1.02
C LYS A 95 -11.11 -18.48 -1.98
N CYS A 96 -11.74 -19.62 -1.76
CA CYS A 96 -11.74 -20.73 -2.70
C CYS A 96 -12.45 -20.31 -3.99
N THR A 97 -11.75 -20.40 -5.13
CA THR A 97 -12.30 -20.02 -6.44
C THR A 97 -13.46 -20.90 -6.90
N TYR A 98 -13.62 -22.10 -6.33
CA TYR A 98 -14.71 -23.01 -6.67
C TYR A 98 -15.98 -22.77 -5.86
N CYS A 99 -15.86 -22.62 -4.54
CA CYS A 99 -17.02 -22.55 -3.63
C CYS A 99 -17.15 -21.27 -2.81
N GLY A 100 -16.14 -20.39 -2.84
CA GLY A 100 -16.14 -19.12 -2.09
C GLY A 100 -15.78 -19.23 -0.61
N SER A 101 -15.51 -20.43 -0.07
CA SER A 101 -15.09 -20.62 1.32
C SER A 101 -13.79 -19.85 1.64
N HIS A 102 -13.65 -19.43 2.89
CA HIS A 102 -12.42 -18.84 3.42
C HIS A 102 -11.55 -19.83 4.21
N GLU A 103 -12.05 -21.03 4.44
CA GLU A 103 -11.43 -22.05 5.29
C GLU A 103 -10.72 -23.13 4.45
N ASP A 104 -9.69 -23.75 5.03
CA ASP A 104 -8.95 -24.88 4.48
C ASP A 104 -8.48 -24.70 3.01
N LEU A 105 -8.01 -23.50 2.69
CA LEU A 105 -7.57 -23.15 1.33
C LEU A 105 -6.32 -23.92 0.90
N THR A 106 -6.47 -24.69 -0.19
CA THR A 106 -5.39 -25.39 -0.87
C THR A 106 -4.83 -24.56 -2.03
N PHE A 107 -3.63 -24.92 -2.47
CA PHE A 107 -2.96 -24.30 -3.61
C PHE A 107 -2.57 -25.40 -4.58
N ASP A 108 -3.35 -25.53 -5.65
CA ASP A 108 -3.26 -26.63 -6.60
C ASP A 108 -3.12 -26.11 -8.04
N HIS A 109 -2.62 -26.98 -8.92
CA HIS A 109 -2.61 -26.68 -10.35
C HIS A 109 -3.99 -26.93 -10.97
N LEU A 110 -4.49 -25.96 -11.75
CA LEU A 110 -5.72 -26.14 -12.55
C LEU A 110 -5.58 -27.29 -13.55
N ILE A 111 -4.44 -27.36 -14.23
CA ILE A 111 -4.03 -28.52 -15.03
C ILE A 111 -3.07 -29.33 -14.16
N PRO A 112 -3.36 -30.60 -13.82
CA PRO A 112 -2.44 -31.41 -13.03
C PRO A 112 -1.03 -31.44 -13.63
N ARG A 113 0.00 -31.41 -12.78
CA ARG A 113 1.40 -31.50 -13.25
C ARG A 113 1.67 -32.72 -14.12
N SER A 114 1.05 -33.86 -13.82
CA SER A 114 1.15 -35.07 -14.63
C SER A 114 0.64 -34.92 -16.07
N LYS A 115 -0.24 -33.93 -16.32
CA LYS A 115 -0.76 -33.57 -17.64
C LYS A 115 -0.05 -32.36 -18.26
N GLY A 116 1.11 -31.97 -17.74
CA GLY A 116 1.91 -30.86 -18.26
C GLY A 116 1.55 -29.48 -17.70
N GLY A 117 0.77 -29.41 -16.61
CA GLY A 117 0.45 -28.14 -15.96
C GLY A 117 1.69 -27.39 -15.47
N ARG A 118 1.78 -26.11 -15.84
CA ARG A 118 2.89 -25.22 -15.49
C ARG A 118 2.58 -24.39 -14.25
N THR A 119 3.63 -23.93 -13.59
CA THR A 119 3.55 -22.97 -12.48
C THR A 119 3.81 -21.59 -13.08
N SER A 120 2.77 -20.97 -13.66
CA SER A 120 2.81 -19.68 -14.35
C SER A 120 1.55 -18.87 -14.09
N TRP A 121 1.63 -17.55 -14.26
CA TRP A 121 0.45 -16.65 -14.24
C TRP A 121 -0.40 -16.73 -15.51
N GLU A 122 0.17 -17.29 -16.58
CA GLU A 122 -0.47 -17.67 -17.85
C GLU A 122 -1.09 -19.06 -17.75
#